data_AF-A0A0F9C338-F1
#
_entry.id   AF-A0A0F9C338-F1
#
_cell.length_a   1.000
_cell.length_b   1.000
_cell.length_c   1.000
_cell.angle_alpha   90.00
_cell.angle_beta   90.00
_cell.angle_gamma   90.00
#
_symmetry.space_group_name_H-M   'P 1'
#
loop_
_entity.id
_entity.type
_entity.pdbx_description
1 polymer ?
#
loop_
_entity_poly.entity_id
_entity_poly.type
_entity_poly.pdbx_seq_one_letter_code
_entity_poly.pdbx_strand_id
1 'polypeptide(L)'
;MEAFPDAPGAVRGVGPEFGAKDSINVYGDYGPRQSMDPRGDTGTAARFFYCAKADAGDRLGSKHPTVKPVDLIAYLCRLITPPGGTVLDPFAGTGTTGMACVREGFKAILIEREAEYFEDIKRRLEHISGGDTPLFADSAAQRAGGGVDG
;
A
#
# COMPACT_ATOMS: atom_id res chain seq x y z
N MET A 1 -17.01 6.62 13.13
CA MET A 1 -15.73 6.34 12.45
C MET A 1 -14.79 5.74 13.50
N GLU A 2 -15.03 4.50 13.89
CA GLU A 2 -14.17 3.75 14.83
C GLU A 2 -13.83 2.44 14.13
N ALA A 3 -12.75 2.44 13.35
CA ALA A 3 -12.34 1.29 12.55
C ALA A 3 -11.42 0.33 13.31
N PHE A 4 -10.96 0.69 14.53
CA PHE A 4 -10.07 -0.14 15.33
C PHE A 4 -10.45 -0.06 16.81
N PRO A 5 -10.59 -1.20 17.51
CA PRO A 5 -10.72 -1.21 18.96
C PRO A 5 -9.43 -0.69 19.59
N ASP A 6 -9.56 0.10 20.66
CA ASP A 6 -8.42 0.56 21.45
C ASP A 6 -7.84 -0.65 22.19
N ALA A 7 -6.82 -1.27 21.59
CA ALA A 7 -6.16 -2.44 22.11
C ALA A 7 -4.68 -2.08 22.32
N PRO A 8 -4.12 -2.31 23.52
CA PRO A 8 -2.68 -2.16 23.72
C PRO A 8 -2.00 -3.20 22.82
N GLY A 9 -1.38 -2.73 21.74
CA GLY A 9 -0.55 -3.56 20.88
C GLY A 9 0.52 -4.28 21.71
N ALA A 10 1.11 -5.34 21.17
CA ALA A 10 2.22 -6.03 21.84
C ALA A 10 3.49 -5.15 21.85
N VAL A 11 3.54 -4.19 22.77
CA VAL A 11 4.71 -3.36 23.04
C VAL A 11 5.40 -3.88 24.29
N ARG A 12 6.53 -4.55 24.10
CA ARG A 12 7.43 -4.94 25.18
C ARG A 12 8.80 -4.34 24.89
N GLY A 13 9.40 -3.68 25.88
CA GLY A 13 10.79 -3.27 25.80
C GLY A 13 11.68 -4.50 25.62
N VAL A 14 12.77 -4.37 24.88
CA VAL A 14 13.79 -5.41 24.79
C VAL A 14 15.07 -4.85 25.39
N GLY A 15 15.62 -5.53 26.40
CA GLY A 15 16.84 -5.15 27.08
C GLY A 15 17.65 -6.35 27.52
N PRO A 16 18.83 -6.11 28.12
CA PRO A 16 19.77 -7.14 28.57
C PRO A 16 19.17 -8.11 29.60
N GLU A 17 18.11 -7.70 30.30
CA GLU A 17 17.35 -8.50 31.27
C GLU A 17 16.62 -9.70 30.66
N PHE A 18 16.44 -9.76 29.32
CA PHE A 18 15.83 -10.91 28.63
C PHE A 18 16.84 -11.96 28.15
N GLY A 19 18.09 -11.86 28.62
CA GLY A 19 19.14 -12.86 28.47
C GLY A 19 19.94 -12.73 27.17
N ALA A 20 21.27 -12.86 27.30
CA ALA A 20 22.13 -13.14 26.16
C ALA A 20 21.74 -14.51 25.57
N LYS A 21 21.50 -14.55 24.25
CA LYS A 21 21.32 -15.81 23.54
C LYS A 21 22.61 -16.13 22.81
N ASP A 22 23.23 -17.26 23.14
CA ASP A 22 24.34 -17.78 22.36
C ASP A 22 23.84 -18.07 20.94
N SER A 23 24.30 -17.28 19.97
CA SER A 23 23.99 -17.51 18.57
C SER A 23 24.84 -18.67 18.07
N ILE A 24 24.26 -19.86 18.01
CA ILE A 24 24.90 -21.02 17.40
C ILE A 24 24.99 -20.76 15.88
N ASN A 25 26.21 -20.68 15.34
CA ASN A 25 26.55 -20.45 13.91
C ASN A 25 26.43 -19.02 13.34
N VAL A 26 26.67 -17.97 14.15
CA VAL A 26 26.87 -16.59 13.61
C VAL A 26 28.29 -16.13 13.93
N TYR A 27 29.02 -15.63 12.93
CA TYR A 27 30.36 -15.06 13.11
C TYR A 27 30.25 -13.64 13.71
N GLY A 28 30.85 -13.44 14.88
CA GLY A 28 30.81 -12.19 15.64
C GLY A 28 30.00 -12.32 16.94
N ASP A 29 30.62 -11.95 18.06
CA ASP A 29 29.95 -11.84 19.36
C ASP A 29 29.14 -10.54 19.39
N TYR A 30 27.83 -10.66 19.16
CA TYR A 30 26.91 -9.57 19.43
C TYR A 30 26.58 -9.64 20.93
N GLY A 31 27.29 -8.84 21.72
CA GLY A 31 27.07 -8.69 23.15
C GLY A 31 25.60 -8.38 23.52
N PRO A 32 25.29 -8.19 24.82
CA PRO A 32 23.91 -8.07 25.27
C PRO A 32 23.13 -7.01 24.49
N ARG A 33 21.90 -7.35 24.07
CA ARG A 33 21.02 -6.43 23.34
C ARG A 33 20.87 -5.15 24.15
N GLN A 34 21.18 -4.01 23.56
CA GLN A 34 20.94 -2.71 24.18
C GLN A 34 19.45 -2.54 24.47
N SER A 35 19.13 -1.84 25.56
CA SER A 35 17.76 -1.47 25.91
C SER A 35 17.15 -0.65 24.78
N MET A 36 16.10 -1.17 24.16
CA MET A 36 15.31 -0.47 23.18
C MET A 36 13.89 -0.33 23.70
N ASP A 37 13.47 0.92 23.88
CA ASP A 37 12.10 1.24 24.26
C ASP A 37 11.13 0.81 23.14
N PRO A 38 9.94 0.31 23.49
CA PRO A 38 8.89 0.12 22.51
C PRO A 38 8.62 1.47 21.84
N ARG A 39 8.66 1.49 20.50
CA ARG A 39 8.38 2.69 19.70
C ARG A 39 7.08 3.34 20.19
N GLY A 40 7.11 4.66 20.33
CA GLY A 40 5.97 5.48 20.76
C GLY A 40 4.77 5.31 19.83
N ASP A 41 3.89 4.38 20.17
CA ASP A 41 2.59 4.21 19.53
C ASP A 41 1.52 5.13 20.12
N THR A 42 1.93 6.18 20.81
CA THR A 42 1.03 7.26 21.26
C THR A 42 0.54 8.08 20.07
N GLY A 43 -0.76 8.39 20.03
CA GLY A 43 -1.41 9.17 18.99
C GLY A 43 -2.47 8.40 18.19
N THR A 44 -3.04 9.08 17.20
CA THR A 44 -4.14 8.55 16.36
C THR A 44 -3.65 7.45 15.40
N ALA A 45 -4.56 6.54 15.02
CA ALA A 45 -4.35 5.54 13.97
C ALA A 45 -4.09 6.16 12.57
N ALA A 46 -3.95 7.48 12.44
CA ALA A 46 -3.63 8.20 11.20
C ALA A 46 -2.38 7.69 10.46
N ARG A 47 -1.54 6.87 11.10
CA ARG A 47 -0.42 6.14 10.46
C ARG A 47 -0.84 4.88 9.69
N PHE A 48 -2.10 4.46 9.80
CA PHE A 48 -2.63 3.23 9.19
C PHE A 48 -3.66 3.55 8.11
N PHE A 49 -3.45 2.98 6.92
CA PHE A 49 -4.44 2.96 5.85
C PHE A 49 -4.97 1.54 5.69
N TYR A 50 -6.26 1.33 5.92
CA TYR A 50 -6.91 0.04 5.74
C TYR A 50 -7.45 -0.08 4.32
N CYS A 51 -7.11 -1.17 3.65
CA CYS A 51 -7.66 -1.55 2.37
C CYS A 51 -8.01 -3.05 2.43
N ALA A 52 -9.23 -3.40 2.03
CA ALA A 52 -9.65 -4.79 1.97
C ALA A 52 -8.85 -5.56 0.91
N LYS A 53 -8.92 -6.89 0.95
CA LYS A 53 -8.34 -7.73 -0.11
C LYS A 53 -9.01 -7.42 -1.45
N ALA A 54 -8.28 -7.65 -2.54
CA ALA A 54 -8.78 -7.38 -3.88
C ALA A 54 -10.13 -8.07 -4.10
N ASP A 55 -11.09 -7.35 -4.69
CA ASP A 55 -12.45 -7.82 -4.95
C ASP A 55 -12.62 -8.26 -6.43
N ALA A 56 -13.87 -8.42 -6.90
CA ALA A 56 -14.13 -8.78 -8.29
C ALA A 56 -13.81 -7.64 -9.26
N GLY A 57 -14.04 -6.39 -8.84
CA GLY A 57 -13.73 -5.18 -9.60
C GLY A 57 -12.23 -5.00 -9.76
N ASP A 58 -11.45 -5.20 -8.69
CA ASP A 58 -9.99 -5.19 -8.76
C ASP A 58 -9.47 -6.30 -9.69
N ARG A 59 -10.13 -7.46 -9.73
CA ARG A 59 -9.70 -8.59 -10.56
C ARG A 59 -10.02 -8.40 -12.04
N LEU A 60 -11.09 -7.72 -12.45
CA LEU A 60 -11.49 -7.54 -13.86
C LEU A 60 -11.36 -8.85 -14.68
N GLY A 61 -11.80 -9.97 -14.11
CA GLY A 61 -11.71 -11.30 -14.73
C GLY A 61 -10.30 -11.91 -14.84
N SER A 62 -9.27 -11.28 -14.27
CA SER A 62 -7.92 -11.83 -14.23
C SER A 62 -7.85 -13.07 -13.33
N LYS A 63 -7.09 -14.07 -13.79
CA LYS A 63 -6.85 -15.33 -13.07
C LYS A 63 -5.62 -15.27 -12.17
N HIS A 64 -4.90 -14.15 -12.15
CA HIS A 64 -3.69 -14.03 -11.33
C HIS A 64 -4.01 -14.25 -9.85
N PRO A 65 -3.28 -15.14 -9.14
CA PRO A 65 -3.63 -15.52 -7.77
C PRO A 65 -3.51 -14.36 -6.77
N THR A 66 -2.68 -13.36 -7.07
CA THR A 66 -2.31 -12.27 -6.15
C THR A 66 -2.58 -10.87 -6.70
N VAL A 67 -3.75 -10.64 -7.30
CA VAL A 67 -4.20 -9.28 -7.68
C VAL A 67 -4.21 -8.38 -6.43
N LYS A 68 -3.60 -7.19 -6.55
CA LYS A 68 -3.59 -6.18 -5.50
C LYS A 68 -4.83 -5.28 -5.64
N PRO A 69 -5.41 -4.77 -4.53
CA PRO A 69 -6.46 -3.76 -4.61
C PRO A 69 -5.91 -2.47 -5.25
N VAL A 70 -6.66 -1.86 -6.16
CA VAL A 70 -6.20 -0.62 -6.84
C VAL A 70 -6.04 0.52 -5.84
N ASP A 71 -6.89 0.59 -4.82
CA ASP A 71 -6.86 1.68 -3.82
C ASP A 71 -5.66 1.67 -2.91
N LEU A 72 -5.20 0.47 -2.56
CA LEU A 72 -3.98 0.33 -1.80
C LEU A 72 -2.82 0.94 -2.59
N ILE A 73 -2.74 0.65 -3.89
CA ILE A 73 -1.65 1.16 -4.72
C ILE A 73 -1.79 2.66 -4.97
N ALA A 74 -2.99 3.16 -5.25
CA ALA A 74 -3.23 4.59 -5.41
C ALA A 74 -2.91 5.40 -4.15
N TYR A 75 -3.24 4.88 -2.96
CA TYR A 75 -2.81 5.47 -1.70
C TYR A 75 -1.28 5.55 -1.60
N LEU A 76 -0.58 4.45 -1.89
CA LEU A 76 0.89 4.42 -1.85
C LEU A 76 1.50 5.40 -2.85
N CYS A 77 1.01 5.47 -4.09
CA CYS A 77 1.48 6.42 -5.10
C CYS A 77 1.40 7.87 -4.60
N ARG A 78 0.25 8.29 -4.05
CA ARG A 78 0.08 9.64 -3.48
C ARG A 78 1.01 9.91 -2.30
N LEU A 79 1.29 8.88 -1.49
CA LEU A 79 2.12 9.02 -0.30
C LEU A 79 3.61 9.18 -0.64
N ILE A 80 4.11 8.45 -1.65
CA ILE A 80 5.56 8.30 -1.87
C ILE A 80 6.06 8.95 -3.17
N THR A 81 5.16 9.34 -4.08
CA THR A 81 5.52 9.86 -5.40
C THR A 81 5.06 11.32 -5.54
N PRO A 82 5.95 12.25 -5.97
CA PRO A 82 5.55 13.62 -6.27
C PRO A 82 4.44 13.66 -7.34
N PRO A 83 3.50 14.64 -7.30
CA PRO A 83 2.45 14.76 -8.31
C PRO A 83 3.00 14.74 -9.74
N GLY A 84 2.41 13.92 -10.62
CA GLY A 84 2.88 13.74 -12.01
C GLY A 84 4.22 12.99 -12.15
N GLY A 85 4.78 12.49 -11.04
CA GLY A 85 5.99 11.68 -11.01
C GLY A 85 5.83 10.31 -11.65
N THR A 86 6.93 9.56 -11.70
CA THR A 86 7.00 8.23 -12.31
C THR A 86 7.16 7.13 -11.26
N VAL A 87 6.33 6.10 -11.36
CA VAL A 87 6.38 4.89 -10.53
C VAL A 87 6.99 3.75 -11.34
N LEU A 88 7.93 3.00 -10.76
CA LEU A 88 8.49 1.78 -11.33
C LEU A 88 7.93 0.56 -10.60
N ASP A 89 7.39 -0.39 -11.36
CA ASP A 89 6.99 -1.70 -10.85
C ASP A 89 7.69 -2.81 -11.65
N PRO A 90 8.74 -3.45 -11.08
CA PRO A 90 9.48 -4.50 -11.76
C PRO A 90 8.74 -5.86 -11.75
N PHE A 91 7.61 -5.96 -11.04
CA PHE A 91 6.82 -7.20 -10.90
C PHE A 91 5.34 -6.85 -11.06
N ALA A 92 5.00 -6.32 -12.23
CA ALA A 92 3.71 -5.68 -12.47
C ALA A 92 2.52 -6.63 -12.32
N GLY A 93 2.70 -7.94 -12.54
CA GLY A 93 1.63 -8.93 -12.51
C GLY A 93 0.52 -8.51 -13.45
N THR A 94 -0.69 -8.28 -12.93
CA THR A 94 -1.85 -7.85 -13.73
C THR A 94 -1.93 -6.34 -13.96
N GLY A 95 -0.91 -5.58 -13.57
CA GLY A 95 -0.84 -4.14 -13.86
C GLY A 95 -1.64 -3.23 -12.93
N THR A 96 -1.96 -3.69 -11.72
CA THR A 96 -2.67 -2.86 -10.71
C THR A 96 -1.98 -1.51 -10.50
N THR A 97 -0.65 -1.48 -10.52
CA THR A 97 0.15 -0.25 -10.40
C THR A 97 -0.06 0.71 -11.56
N GLY A 98 -0.11 0.22 -12.80
CA GLY A 98 -0.41 1.07 -13.96
C GLY A 98 -1.82 1.65 -13.90
N MET A 99 -2.79 0.83 -13.51
CA MET A 99 -4.18 1.28 -13.33
C MET A 99 -4.29 2.42 -12.31
N ALA A 100 -3.65 2.26 -11.15
CA ALA A 100 -3.61 3.28 -10.11
C ALA A 100 -2.88 4.56 -10.60
N CYS A 101 -1.78 4.41 -11.32
CA CYS A 101 -1.05 5.55 -11.87
C CYS A 101 -1.87 6.35 -12.88
N VAL A 102 -2.52 5.67 -13.84
CA VAL A 102 -3.41 6.33 -14.80
C VAL A 102 -4.54 7.06 -14.08
N ARG A 103 -5.17 6.41 -13.09
CA ARG A 103 -6.27 6.97 -12.30
C ARG A 103 -5.88 8.25 -11.54
N GLU A 104 -4.69 8.28 -10.97
CA GLU A 104 -4.22 9.37 -10.10
C GLU A 104 -3.32 10.39 -10.83
N GLY A 105 -3.09 10.21 -12.15
CA GLY A 105 -2.30 11.13 -12.97
C GLY A 105 -0.77 10.98 -12.85
N PHE A 106 -0.28 9.81 -12.44
CA PHE A 106 1.15 9.47 -12.45
C PHE A 106 1.57 8.75 -13.73
N LYS A 107 2.88 8.78 -14.02
CA LYS A 107 3.49 7.93 -15.04
C LYS A 107 3.88 6.59 -14.42
N ALA A 108 3.84 5.52 -15.20
CA ALA A 108 4.25 4.20 -14.74
C ALA A 108 5.20 3.53 -15.74
N ILE A 109 6.20 2.84 -15.21
CA ILE A 109 7.03 1.87 -15.95
C ILE A 109 6.74 0.51 -15.33
N LEU A 110 6.15 -0.38 -16.11
CA LEU A 110 5.77 -1.73 -15.69
C LEU A 110 6.66 -2.75 -16.39
N ILE A 111 7.23 -3.68 -15.62
CA ILE A 111 7.98 -4.82 -16.15
C ILE A 111 7.26 -6.09 -15.73
N GLU A 112 6.98 -6.94 -16.70
CA GLU A 112 6.39 -8.27 -16.50
C GLU A 112 7.05 -9.25 -17.47
N ARG A 113 7.37 -10.44 -16.97
CA ARG A 113 8.06 -11.48 -17.74
C ARG A 113 7.08 -12.38 -18.46
N GLU A 114 5.96 -12.71 -17.83
CA GLU A 114 5.00 -13.67 -18.36
C GLU A 114 4.06 -13.01 -19.38
N ALA A 115 4.04 -13.53 -20.60
CA ALA A 115 3.27 -12.95 -21.70
C ALA A 115 1.76 -12.90 -21.42
N GLU A 116 1.22 -13.89 -20.71
CA GLU A 116 -0.21 -13.92 -20.32
C GLU A 116 -0.57 -12.69 -19.46
N TYR A 117 0.30 -12.33 -18.52
CA TYR A 117 0.07 -11.18 -17.63
C TYR A 117 0.29 -9.86 -18.35
N PHE A 118 1.20 -9.81 -19.32
CA PHE A 118 1.38 -8.65 -20.19
C PHE A 118 0.11 -8.33 -21.00
N GLU A 119 -0.55 -9.34 -21.56
CA GLU A 119 -1.83 -9.13 -22.27
C GLU A 119 -2.94 -8.70 -21.29
N ASP A 120 -2.94 -9.23 -20.07
CA ASP A 120 -3.85 -8.79 -19.00
C ASP A 120 -3.63 -7.31 -18.64
N ILE A 121 -2.37 -6.85 -18.57
CA ILE A 121 -2.02 -5.44 -18.33
C ILE A 121 -2.62 -4.56 -19.43
N LYS A 122 -2.40 -4.88 -20.71
CA LYS A 122 -2.92 -4.08 -21.84
C LYS A 122 -4.44 -3.94 -21.76
N ARG A 123 -5.15 -5.07 -21.67
CA ARG A 123 -6.61 -5.12 -21.58
C ARG A 123 -7.14 -4.27 -20.42
N ARG A 124 -6.48 -4.34 -19.26
CA ARG A 124 -6.90 -3.59 -18.06
C ARG A 124 -6.60 -2.10 -18.16
N LEU A 125 -5.49 -1.70 -18.79
CA LEU A 125 -5.17 -0.29 -19.04
C LEU A 125 -6.09 0.34 -20.09
N GLU A 126 -6.47 -0.40 -21.14
CA GLU A 126 -7.47 0.03 -22.12
C GLU A 126 -8.82 0.27 -21.46
N HIS A 127 -9.26 -0.62 -20.57
CA HIS A 127 -10.52 -0.47 -19.83
C HIS A 127 -10.57 0.82 -19.00
N ILE A 128 -9.46 1.26 -18.42
CA ILE A 128 -9.41 2.48 -17.59
C ILE A 128 -9.23 3.75 -18.42
N SER A 129 -8.59 3.65 -19.59
CA SER A 129 -8.36 4.81 -20.45
C SER A 129 -9.64 5.26 -21.17
N GLY A 130 -10.69 4.44 -21.17
CA GLY A 130 -12.02 4.75 -21.70
C GLY A 130 -13.07 4.97 -20.60
N GLY A 131 -13.31 6.23 -20.23
CA GLY A 131 -14.60 6.82 -19.83
C GLY A 131 -15.47 6.22 -18.72
N ASP A 132 -15.18 5.05 -18.16
CA ASP A 132 -16.06 4.41 -17.19
C ASP A 132 -15.81 4.94 -15.78
N THR A 133 -16.90 5.49 -15.23
CA THR A 133 -17.13 6.00 -13.87
C THR A 133 -16.12 5.50 -12.84
N PRO A 134 -15.49 6.39 -12.04
CA PRO A 134 -14.51 5.97 -11.08
C PRO A 134 -15.18 5.01 -10.10
N LEU A 135 -14.49 3.91 -9.80
CA LEU A 135 -14.77 3.04 -8.65
C LEU A 135 -14.81 3.83 -7.30
N PHE A 136 -14.51 5.15 -7.35
CA PHE A 136 -14.55 6.18 -6.29
C PHE A 136 -15.35 7.42 -6.69
N ALA A 137 -16.54 7.27 -7.27
CA ALA A 137 -17.51 8.36 -7.20
C ALA A 137 -18.01 8.46 -5.75
N ASP A 138 -17.22 9.11 -4.85
CA ASP A 138 -17.65 9.77 -3.59
C ASP A 138 -16.49 10.14 -2.63
N SER A 139 -15.36 10.68 -3.10
CA SER A 139 -14.37 11.27 -2.15
C SER A 139 -13.69 12.58 -2.57
N ALA A 140 -13.83 13.00 -3.83
CA ALA A 140 -13.31 14.28 -4.30
C ALA A 140 -14.33 15.44 -4.12
N ALA A 141 -15.64 15.18 -4.22
CA ALA A 141 -16.67 16.22 -4.17
C ALA A 141 -16.86 16.86 -2.78
N GLN A 142 -16.44 16.19 -1.69
CA GLN A 142 -16.66 16.66 -0.32
C GLN A 142 -15.59 17.63 0.20
N ARG A 143 -14.51 17.89 -0.55
CA ARG A 143 -13.44 18.80 -0.09
C ARG A 143 -13.56 20.24 -0.58
N ALA A 144 -14.55 20.55 -1.42
CA ALA A 144 -14.69 21.88 -2.02
C ALA A 144 -15.77 22.77 -1.37
N GLY A 145 -16.49 22.29 -0.34
CA GLY A 145 -17.70 22.97 0.19
C GLY A 145 -17.61 23.59 1.59
N GLY A 146 -16.43 23.68 2.20
CA GLY A 146 -16.28 24.16 3.59
C GLY A 146 -15.74 25.58 3.71
N GLY A 147 -16.39 26.56 3.09
CA GLY A 147 -16.15 27.97 3.39
C GLY A 147 -16.81 28.35 4.73
N VAL A 148 -16.01 28.76 5.70
CA VAL A 148 -16.47 29.31 6.98
C VAL A 148 -16.57 30.83 6.84
N ASP A 149 -17.79 31.33 6.64
CA ASP A 149 -18.18 32.70 6.94
C ASP A 149 -19.09 32.68 8.17
N GLY A 150 -18.69 33.43 9.20
CA GLY A 150 -19.41 33.60 10.47
C GLY A 150 -18.60 34.43 11.45
#